data_AF-K1TVN0-F1
#
_entry.id   AF-K1TVN0-F1
#
_cell.length_a   1.000
_cell.length_b   1.000
_cell.length_c   1.000
_cell.angle_alpha   90.00
_cell.angle_beta   90.00
_cell.angle_gamma   90.00
#
_symmetry.space_group_name_H-M   'P 1'
#
loop_
_entity.id
_entity.type
_entity.pdbx_description
1 polymer ?
#
loop_
_entity_poly.entity_id
_entity_poly.type
_entity_poly.pdbx_seq_one_letter_code
_entity_poly.pdbx_strand_id
1 'polypeptide(L)'
;IVNYLTANEFYNMGAERIVTARELSLSEIAEIRAKTPKELQIECFVHGSMCMSFSGRCLLSNYLTGRDANRGECAQPCRWQYALMEKTREGRYFPVNEEEDGTYILNSEDMCMIEHIPELVDAGIDSFKMRAEQNPHIIRRS
;
A
#
# COMPACT_ATOMS: atom_id res chain seq x y z
N ILE A 1 -9.83 -6.34 0.12
CA ILE A 1 -10.52 -7.49 0.75
C ILE A 1 -9.50 -8.34 1.48
N VAL A 2 -9.79 -8.75 2.71
CA VAL A 2 -8.85 -9.50 3.57
C VAL A 2 -9.24 -10.97 3.79
N ASN A 3 -10.45 -11.40 3.40
CA ASN A 3 -10.90 -12.79 3.59
C ASN A 3 -11.97 -13.19 2.55
N TYR A 4 -12.22 -14.50 2.44
CA TYR A 4 -13.13 -15.07 1.44
C TYR A 4 -14.61 -14.81 1.73
N LEU A 5 -14.99 -14.65 3.00
CA LEU A 5 -16.39 -14.35 3.38
C LEU A 5 -16.81 -13.01 2.80
N THR A 6 -16.00 -11.97 3.02
CA THR A 6 -16.24 -10.65 2.47
C THR A 6 -16.18 -10.67 0.93
N ALA A 7 -15.26 -11.44 0.33
CA ALA A 7 -15.20 -11.59 -1.13
C ALA A 7 -16.51 -12.16 -1.72
N ASN A 8 -17.05 -13.21 -1.10
CA ASN A 8 -18.30 -13.84 -1.53
C ASN A 8 -19.50 -12.92 -1.34
N GLU A 9 -19.57 -12.15 -0.25
CA GLU A 9 -20.63 -11.15 -0.08
C GLU A 9 -20.60 -10.11 -1.20
N PHE A 10 -19.43 -9.56 -1.54
CA PHE A 10 -19.32 -8.62 -2.66
C PHE A 10 -19.71 -9.26 -3.99
N TYR A 11 -19.33 -10.51 -4.24
CA TYR A 11 -19.76 -11.24 -5.43
C TYR A 11 -21.29 -11.41 -5.48
N ASN A 12 -21.93 -11.79 -4.37
CA ASN A 12 -23.39 -11.90 -4.27
C ASN A 12 -24.10 -10.57 -4.49
N MET A 13 -23.43 -9.45 -4.18
CA MET A 13 -23.89 -8.09 -4.49
C MET A 13 -23.64 -7.67 -5.95
N GLY A 14 -23.02 -8.53 -6.77
CA GLY A 14 -22.77 -8.30 -8.19
C GLY A 14 -21.37 -7.78 -8.54
N ALA A 15 -20.40 -7.85 -7.62
CA ALA A 15 -19.02 -7.47 -7.93
C ALA A 15 -18.35 -8.50 -8.84
N GLU A 16 -17.86 -8.06 -10.00
CA GLU A 16 -17.11 -8.89 -10.94
C GLU A 16 -15.63 -9.06 -10.56
N ARG A 17 -15.11 -8.12 -9.77
CA ARG A 17 -13.70 -8.07 -9.34
C ARG A 17 -13.57 -7.55 -7.92
N ILE A 18 -12.68 -8.17 -7.16
CA ILE A 18 -12.21 -7.65 -5.89
C ILE A 18 -10.73 -7.26 -5.96
N VAL A 19 -10.34 -6.31 -5.11
CA VAL A 19 -8.94 -5.97 -4.89
C VAL A 19 -8.51 -6.49 -3.52
N THR A 20 -7.47 -7.32 -3.45
CA THR A 20 -6.91 -7.82 -2.20
C THR A 20 -6.23 -6.70 -1.41
N ALA A 21 -6.22 -6.83 -0.09
CA ALA A 21 -5.42 -5.96 0.74
C ALA A 21 -3.93 -6.27 0.55
N ARG A 22 -3.05 -5.29 0.76
CA ARG A 22 -1.61 -5.42 0.43
C ARG A 22 -0.82 -6.20 1.48
N GLU A 23 -1.41 -6.36 2.65
CA GLU A 23 -0.89 -7.08 3.79
C GLU A 23 -1.17 -8.58 3.75
N LEU A 24 -1.92 -9.08 2.75
CA LEU A 24 -2.19 -10.51 2.61
C LEU A 24 -0.99 -11.26 2.05
N SER A 25 -0.67 -12.39 2.68
CA SER A 25 0.27 -13.37 2.15
C SER A 25 -0.28 -14.10 0.93
N LEU A 26 0.61 -14.68 0.12
CA LEU A 26 0.23 -15.52 -1.03
C LEU A 26 -0.69 -16.69 -0.61
N SER A 27 -0.44 -17.29 0.55
CA SER A 27 -1.28 -18.37 1.09
C SER A 27 -2.70 -17.91 1.40
N GLU A 28 -2.87 -16.71 1.95
CA GLU A 28 -4.20 -16.16 2.23
C GLU A 28 -4.93 -15.80 0.93
N ILE A 29 -4.22 -15.29 -0.07
CA ILE A 29 -4.79 -15.03 -1.40
C ILE A 29 -5.24 -16.34 -2.07
N ALA A 30 -4.40 -17.38 -2.00
CA ALA A 30 -4.73 -18.71 -2.51
C ALA A 30 -5.95 -19.31 -1.80
N GLU A 31 -6.08 -19.11 -0.48
CA GLU A 31 -7.28 -19.50 0.27
C GLU A 31 -8.53 -18.76 -0.22
N ILE A 32 -8.43 -17.44 -0.42
CA ILE A 32 -9.53 -16.64 -1.00
C ILE A 32 -9.91 -17.20 -2.36
N ARG A 33 -8.93 -17.46 -3.24
CA ARG A 33 -9.19 -18.03 -4.56
C ARG A 33 -9.85 -19.41 -4.48
N ALA A 34 -9.44 -20.26 -3.55
CA ALA A 34 -10.03 -21.60 -3.38
C ALA A 34 -11.48 -21.58 -2.91
N LYS A 35 -11.89 -20.54 -2.15
CA LYS A 35 -13.21 -20.42 -1.51
C LYS A 35 -14.17 -19.43 -2.16
N THR A 36 -13.83 -18.92 -3.35
CA THR A 36 -14.63 -17.95 -4.12
C THR A 36 -15.01 -18.48 -5.50
N PRO A 37 -16.13 -18.03 -6.10
CA PRO A 37 -16.55 -18.41 -7.46
C PRO A 37 -15.49 -18.10 -8.51
N LYS A 38 -15.26 -19.01 -9.47
CA LYS A 38 -14.18 -18.88 -10.47
C LYS A 38 -14.34 -17.68 -11.38
N GLU A 39 -15.56 -17.19 -11.51
CA GLU A 39 -15.94 -16.00 -12.27
C GLU A 39 -15.51 -14.70 -11.57
N LEU A 40 -15.34 -14.72 -10.25
CA LEU A 40 -14.87 -13.55 -9.50
C LEU A 40 -13.37 -13.34 -9.75
N GLN A 41 -13.02 -12.19 -10.32
CA GLN A 41 -11.63 -11.81 -10.56
C GLN A 41 -10.96 -11.28 -9.30
N ILE A 42 -9.70 -11.68 -9.10
CA ILE A 42 -8.85 -11.21 -8.00
C ILE A 42 -7.77 -10.29 -8.57
N GLU A 43 -7.75 -9.04 -8.09
CA GLU A 43 -6.73 -8.06 -8.42
C GLU A 43 -5.83 -7.78 -7.21
N CYS A 44 -4.51 -7.75 -7.42
CA CYS A 44 -3.54 -7.46 -6.37
C CYS A 44 -2.63 -6.29 -6.77
N PHE A 45 -2.15 -5.51 -5.77
CA PHE A 45 -1.11 -4.52 -6.02
C PHE A 45 0.25 -5.22 -6.13
N VAL A 46 0.98 -4.97 -7.22
CA VAL A 46 2.32 -5.55 -7.44
C VAL A 46 3.42 -4.52 -7.43
N HIS A 47 3.10 -3.25 -7.70
CA HIS A 47 4.10 -2.21 -7.73
C HIS A 47 3.55 -0.82 -7.38
N GLY A 48 4.38 -0.02 -6.72
CA GLY A 48 4.22 1.42 -6.58
C GLY A 48 4.17 1.90 -5.13
N SER A 49 4.02 3.21 -4.99
CA SER A 49 4.07 3.88 -3.69
C SER A 49 2.93 3.42 -2.80
N MET A 50 3.29 2.65 -1.77
CA MET A 50 2.38 2.33 -0.68
C MET A 50 1.98 3.64 -0.03
N CYS A 51 0.69 3.87 0.15
CA CYS A 51 0.22 5.05 0.86
C CYS A 51 -0.06 4.63 2.29
N MET A 52 0.48 5.36 3.27
CA MET A 52 0.10 5.18 4.67
C MET A 52 -1.32 5.68 5.02
N SER A 53 -2.11 6.12 4.03
CA SER A 53 -3.49 6.50 4.31
C SER A 53 -4.31 5.30 4.77
N PHE A 54 -4.75 5.33 6.02
CA PHE A 54 -5.77 4.42 6.50
C PHE A 54 -7.11 4.79 5.88
N SER A 55 -7.85 3.81 5.35
CA SER A 55 -9.15 4.03 4.69
C SER A 55 -9.10 5.00 3.47
N GLY A 56 -7.95 5.17 2.83
CA GLY A 56 -7.82 6.03 1.65
C GLY A 56 -8.03 7.52 1.94
N ARG A 57 -7.88 7.96 3.20
CA ARG A 57 -7.91 9.36 3.62
C ARG A 57 -6.53 9.79 4.10
N CYS A 58 -5.82 10.59 3.31
CA CYS A 58 -4.54 11.16 3.74
C CYS A 58 -4.76 12.54 4.38
N LEU A 59 -4.55 12.64 5.70
CA LEU A 59 -4.58 13.94 6.39
C LEU A 59 -3.27 14.71 6.28
N LEU A 60 -2.15 13.99 6.15
CA LEU A 60 -0.80 14.58 6.13
C LEU A 60 -0.59 15.53 4.95
N SER A 61 -0.95 15.11 3.73
CA SER A 61 -0.79 15.94 2.51
C SER A 61 -1.61 17.21 2.59
N ASN A 62 -2.87 17.11 3.02
CA ASN A 62 -3.72 18.28 3.13
C ASN A 62 -3.22 19.25 4.21
N TYR A 63 -2.83 18.71 5.38
CA TYR A 63 -2.39 19.54 6.50
C TYR A 63 -1.05 20.24 6.26
N LEU A 64 -0.05 19.51 5.73
CA LEU A 64 1.31 20.04 5.58
C LEU A 64 1.52 20.86 4.31
N THR A 65 0.77 20.55 3.24
CA THR A 65 1.01 21.17 1.92
C THR A 65 -0.23 21.78 1.29
N GLY A 66 -1.40 21.68 1.92
CA GLY A 66 -2.67 22.13 1.35
C GLY A 66 -3.14 21.31 0.13
N ARG A 67 -2.51 20.17 -0.17
CA ARG A 67 -2.85 19.35 -1.35
C ARG A 67 -3.65 18.12 -0.94
N ASP A 68 -4.79 17.90 -1.60
CA ASP A 68 -5.69 16.79 -1.29
C ASP A 68 -5.27 15.50 -2.00
N ALA A 69 -4.65 14.58 -1.25
CA ALA A 69 -4.24 13.29 -1.79
C ALA A 69 -5.42 12.44 -2.27
N ASN A 70 -6.62 12.64 -1.72
CA ASN A 70 -7.81 11.89 -2.12
C ASN A 70 -8.32 12.31 -3.50
N ARG A 71 -7.85 13.47 -4.00
CA ARG A 71 -8.08 13.99 -5.36
C ARG A 71 -6.89 13.77 -6.29
N GLY A 72 -5.89 12.99 -5.86
CA GLY A 72 -4.70 12.69 -6.66
C GLY A 72 -3.58 13.72 -6.54
N GLU A 73 -3.69 14.70 -5.65
CA GLU A 73 -2.68 15.76 -5.48
C GLU A 73 -1.69 15.44 -4.35
N CYS A 74 -1.45 14.16 -4.04
CA CYS A 74 -0.58 13.77 -2.93
C CYS A 74 0.83 14.39 -3.08
N ALA A 75 1.29 15.12 -2.06
CA ALA A 75 2.66 15.65 -1.99
C ALA A 75 3.67 14.66 -1.40
N GLN A 76 3.23 13.44 -1.09
CA GLN A 76 4.01 12.39 -0.42
C GLN A 76 4.73 12.86 0.86
N PRO A 77 4.10 13.66 1.75
CA PRO A 77 4.79 14.13 2.96
C PRO A 77 5.14 12.99 3.91
N CYS A 78 4.48 11.83 3.81
CA CYS A 78 4.84 10.63 4.55
C CYS A 78 6.23 10.08 4.23
N ARG A 79 6.94 10.62 3.23
CA ARG A 79 8.31 10.24 2.85
C ARG A 79 9.35 11.33 3.13
N TRP A 80 8.93 12.45 3.74
CA TRP A 80 9.85 13.51 4.10
C TRP A 80 10.70 13.10 5.30
N GLN A 81 11.87 13.73 5.45
CA GLN A 81 12.69 13.54 6.64
C GLN A 81 12.12 14.34 7.80
N TYR A 82 11.78 13.65 8.88
CA TYR A 82 11.26 14.25 10.11
C TYR A 82 12.25 14.06 11.25
N ALA A 83 12.24 15.01 12.18
CA ALA A 83 12.91 14.88 13.48
C ALA A 83 11.94 15.32 14.58
N LEU A 84 11.99 14.65 15.73
CA LEU A 84 11.20 15.04 16.90
C LEU A 84 11.92 16.13 17.67
N MET A 85 11.17 17.14 18.10
CA MET A 85 11.64 18.12 19.07
C MET A 85 10.66 18.17 20.22
N GLU A 86 11.15 17.96 21.43
CA GLU A 86 10.35 18.08 22.64
C GLU A 86 10.07 19.56 22.94
N LYS A 87 8.82 19.90 23.28
CA LYS A 87 8.38 21.29 23.53
C LYS A 87 9.21 22.01 24.61
N THR A 88 9.72 21.27 25.59
CA THR A 88 10.53 21.81 26.71
C THR A 88 12.02 21.87 26.40
N ARG A 89 12.47 21.36 25.24
CA ARG A 89 13.88 21.32 24.82
C ARG A 89 14.03 21.84 23.39
N GLU A 90 13.65 23.11 23.20
CA GLU A 90 13.76 23.78 21.91
C GLU A 90 15.20 23.74 21.36
N GLY A 91 15.31 23.50 20.05
CA GLY A 91 16.59 23.39 19.34
C GLY A 91 17.28 22.03 19.47
N ARG A 92 16.74 21.09 20.27
CA ARG A 92 17.24 19.72 20.35
C ARG A 92 16.36 18.77 19.56
N TYR A 93 16.88 18.35 18.41
CA TYR A 93 16.22 17.42 17.50
C TYR A 93 16.68 15.99 17.75
N PHE A 94 15.72 15.08 17.87
CA PHE A 94 15.95 13.64 17.93
C PHE A 94 15.66 13.07 16.55
N PRO A 95 16.66 12.45 15.89
CA PRO A 95 16.48 11.90 14.55
C PRO A 95 15.53 10.69 14.60
N VAL A 96 14.88 10.44 13.47
CA VAL A 96 14.06 9.27 13.22
C VAL A 96 14.82 8.39 12.23
N ASN A 97 15.37 7.27 12.68
CA ASN A 97 16.28 6.42 11.90
C ASN A 97 15.91 4.94 11.98
N GLU A 98 15.71 4.24 10.87
CA GLU A 98 15.40 2.79 10.86
C GLU A 98 16.53 1.89 11.38
N GLU A 99 16.21 1.00 12.33
CA GLU A 99 17.09 -0.06 12.87
C GLU A 99 16.36 -1.42 12.88
N GLU A 100 17.09 -2.54 13.04
CA GLU A 100 16.57 -3.93 12.96
C GLU A 100 15.46 -4.24 13.99
N ASP A 101 15.50 -3.55 15.12
CA ASP A 101 14.59 -3.62 16.25
C ASP A 101 13.54 -2.48 16.26
N GLY A 102 13.55 -1.67 15.19
CA GLY A 102 12.45 -0.81 14.74
C GLY A 102 12.67 0.68 15.00
N THR A 103 12.35 1.50 14.00
CA THR A 103 12.13 2.95 14.19
C THR A 103 11.02 3.45 13.31
N TYR A 104 10.25 4.38 13.86
CA TYR A 104 9.04 4.89 13.26
C TYR A 104 8.94 6.39 13.45
N ILE A 105 8.73 7.12 12.35
CA ILE A 105 7.76 8.23 12.35
C ILE A 105 6.85 8.14 11.14
N LEU A 106 7.33 7.86 9.92
CA LEU A 106 6.48 7.59 8.77
C LEU A 106 7.26 6.82 7.68
N ASN A 107 6.89 5.58 7.32
CA ASN A 107 7.48 4.82 6.19
C ASN A 107 6.37 4.24 5.31
N SER A 108 6.51 4.44 4.00
CA SER A 108 5.99 3.48 3.04
C SER A 108 6.93 3.39 1.85
N GLU A 109 7.89 2.47 1.89
CA GLU A 109 8.73 2.08 0.76
C GLU A 109 7.87 1.67 -0.45
N ASP A 110 8.45 1.76 -1.64
CA ASP A 110 7.78 1.29 -2.84
C ASP A 110 7.71 -0.24 -2.84
N MET A 111 6.52 -0.78 -3.07
CA MET A 111 6.37 -2.21 -3.27
C MET A 111 6.87 -2.56 -4.68
N CYS A 112 7.66 -3.63 -4.83
CA CYS A 112 8.05 -4.18 -6.12
C CYS A 112 8.00 -5.72 -6.07
N MET A 113 6.94 -6.30 -6.61
CA MET A 113 6.71 -7.75 -6.66
C MET A 113 6.95 -8.34 -8.04
N ILE A 114 7.72 -7.65 -8.89
CA ILE A 114 7.91 -8.05 -10.30
C ILE A 114 8.58 -9.43 -10.44
N GLU A 115 9.49 -9.77 -9.52
CA GLU A 115 10.18 -11.06 -9.52
C GLU A 115 9.27 -12.20 -9.03
N HIS A 116 8.25 -11.87 -8.23
CA HIS A 116 7.28 -12.80 -7.66
C HIS A 116 6.01 -12.95 -8.52
N ILE A 117 5.99 -12.40 -9.73
CA ILE A 117 4.85 -12.53 -10.64
C ILE A 117 4.44 -13.98 -10.89
N PRO A 118 5.36 -14.96 -11.08
CA PRO A 118 4.97 -16.37 -11.23
C PRO A 118 4.18 -16.88 -10.02
N GLU A 119 4.66 -16.60 -8.80
CA GLU A 119 4.01 -17.02 -7.55
C GLU A 119 2.64 -16.36 -7.37
N LEU A 120 2.50 -15.10 -7.80
CA LEU A 120 1.24 -14.37 -7.76
C LEU A 120 0.21 -14.94 -8.74
N VAL A 121 0.64 -15.33 -9.95
CA VAL A 121 -0.23 -16.03 -10.92
C VAL A 121 -0.66 -17.39 -10.36
N ASP A 122 0.27 -18.14 -9.76
CA ASP A 122 -0.02 -19.45 -9.16
C ASP A 122 -0.99 -19.36 -7.97
N ALA A 123 -0.95 -18.26 -7.22
CA ALA A 123 -1.93 -17.95 -6.17
C ALA A 123 -3.35 -17.65 -6.72
N GLY A 124 -3.49 -17.53 -8.04
CA GLY A 124 -4.74 -17.30 -8.75
C GLY A 124 -5.19 -15.84 -8.80
N ILE A 125 -4.22 -14.92 -8.91
CA ILE A 125 -4.47 -13.50 -9.18
C ILE A 125 -4.66 -13.31 -10.70
N ASP A 126 -5.76 -12.65 -11.06
CA ASP A 126 -6.16 -12.42 -12.46
C ASP A 126 -5.67 -11.07 -13.01
N SER A 127 -5.46 -10.08 -12.13
CA SER A 127 -5.10 -8.71 -12.50
C SER A 127 -4.05 -8.12 -11.58
N PHE A 128 -3.09 -7.41 -12.17
CA PHE A 128 -2.01 -6.74 -11.45
C PHE A 128 -2.18 -5.22 -11.51
N LYS A 129 -2.28 -4.62 -10.33
CA LYS A 129 -2.40 -3.19 -10.16
C LYS A 129 -1.05 -2.58 -9.86
N MET A 130 -0.67 -1.60 -10.68
CA MET A 130 0.54 -0.82 -10.53
C MET A 130 0.18 0.65 -10.30
N ARG A 131 0.90 1.32 -9.38
CA ARG A 131 0.83 2.76 -9.20
C ARG A 131 2.12 3.37 -9.71
N ALA A 132 2.03 4.20 -10.75
CA ALA A 132 3.18 4.93 -11.26
C ALA A 132 3.61 6.03 -10.28
N GLU A 133 4.91 6.15 -10.07
CA GLU A 133 5.52 7.29 -9.37
C GLU A 133 5.72 8.44 -10.36
N GLN A 134 5.35 9.66 -9.96
CA GLN A 134 5.40 10.84 -10.84
C GLN A 134 6.81 11.45 -10.99
N ASN A 135 7.86 10.80 -10.49
CA ASN A 135 9.22 11.32 -10.54
C ASN A 135 10.12 10.49 -11.50
N PRO A 136 10.43 11.00 -12.71
CA PRO A 136 11.12 10.24 -13.77
C PRO A 136 12.60 9.93 -13.49
N HIS A 137 13.18 10.40 -12.38
CA HIS A 137 14.63 10.32 -12.12
C HIS A 137 15.07 9.14 -11.23
N ILE A 138 14.14 8.34 -10.71
CA ILE A 138 14.45 7.25 -9.78
C ILE A 138 13.75 5.96 -10.23
N ILE A 139 14.02 5.53 -11.47
CA ILE A 139 13.94 4.09 -11.78
C ILE A 139 15.34 3.53 -11.50
N ARG A 140 15.72 3.49 -10.22
CA ARG A 140 16.87 2.69 -9.82
C ARG A 140 16.37 1.26 -9.70
N ARG A 141 16.92 0.38 -10.54
CA ARG A 141 16.90 -1.06 -10.28
C ARG A 141 17.49 -1.26 -8.89
N SER A 142 16.66 -1.71 -7.95
CA SER A 142 17.11 -2.43 -6.76
C SER A 142 17.85 -3.69 -7.20
#